data_AF-A0A9R1AQN3-F1
#
_entry.id   AF-A0A9R1AQN3-F1
#
_cell.length_a   1.000
_cell.length_b   1.000
_cell.length_c   1.000
_cell.angle_alpha   90.00
_cell.angle_beta   90.00
_cell.angle_gamma   90.00
#
_symmetry.space_group_name_H-M   'P 1'
#
loop_
_entity.id
_entity.type
_entity.pdbx_description
1 polymer ?
#
loop_
_entity_poly.entity_id
_entity_poly.type
_entity_poly.pdbx_seq_one_letter_code
_entity_poly.pdbx_strand_id
1 'polypeptide(L)'
;MEARDNGALKEAKDKLEKRVEELTWRLDVEKHLRVDLEVAKGQEITKLQSALQEMQEKLEEAHAAIINEKESAKLAIEQAPPKIVEVPVVDNAKVELLTSQNEELETELGTFRTKAEDLEKKLFEIKKQSDELSREAQERDCKINELQEMIARLETNLSNMESENHVLRQQSLLASADDDNKTKQIESLESKIAILESENQVLRSNPAPAVQAVVNPEVIQPSVMKVLENGHQLGEPKMEDVVVPPIKNLSKQQSLTDRQQENHDILIKSLAEDRRYDNKRPAAACIVYKSLLHWHSFEAEKTNIFDRIIHTIRSSVENAESSGELAYWLSTTSTLLYLLQNTLKASSSSTKVPNRSRTATGNLFNRMVQNARSSSSGLGISNGYSGMVGRADTASMIEAKYPAVRFKQQLTAYVEKIYGMMRDSLKREISAILTLCIQAPRAGRVRASRGSLKSIHSSALSRQASSVHWQNIIKCLNHTLETMNSNYGTSNDN
;
A
#
# COMPACT_ATOMS: atom_id res chain seq x y z
N MET A 1 -15.26 -52.80 -14.80
CA MET A 1 -14.69 -51.46 -14.60
C MET A 1 -15.76 -50.40 -14.87
N GLU A 2 -16.48 -50.52 -15.99
CA GLU A 2 -17.59 -49.65 -16.42
C GLU A 2 -18.69 -49.35 -15.38
N ALA A 3 -19.11 -50.31 -14.54
CA ALA A 3 -20.14 -50.06 -13.54
C ALA A 3 -19.70 -49.14 -12.38
N ARG A 4 -18.40 -49.10 -12.04
CA ARG A 4 -17.87 -48.18 -11.02
C ARG A 4 -17.70 -46.78 -11.57
N ASP A 5 -17.26 -46.66 -12.83
CA ASP A 5 -17.07 -45.38 -13.50
C ASP A 5 -18.41 -44.68 -13.74
N ASN A 6 -19.47 -45.44 -14.04
CA ASN A 6 -20.82 -44.90 -14.21
C ASN A 6 -21.42 -44.39 -12.87
N GLY A 7 -21.06 -45.01 -11.75
CA GLY A 7 -21.47 -44.55 -10.41
C GLY A 7 -20.78 -43.25 -9.99
N ALA A 8 -19.47 -43.14 -10.24
CA ALA A 8 -18.71 -41.93 -9.96
C ALA A 8 -19.18 -40.73 -10.81
N LEU A 9 -19.51 -40.98 -12.08
CA LEU A 9 -20.04 -39.95 -12.97
C LEU A 9 -21.42 -39.47 -12.51
N LYS A 10 -22.29 -40.37 -12.05
CA LYS A 10 -23.60 -40.02 -11.48
C LYS A 10 -23.46 -39.18 -10.21
N GLU A 11 -22.55 -39.54 -9.30
CA GLU A 11 -22.30 -38.75 -8.08
C GLU A 11 -21.73 -37.36 -8.38
N ALA A 12 -20.83 -37.27 -9.38
CA ALA A 12 -20.30 -35.99 -9.84
C ALA A 12 -21.39 -35.12 -10.46
N LYS A 13 -22.29 -35.71 -11.24
CA LYS A 13 -23.46 -35.04 -11.80
C LYS A 13 -24.40 -34.52 -10.70
N ASP A 14 -24.77 -35.35 -9.73
CA ASP A 14 -25.65 -34.97 -8.63
C ASP A 14 -25.03 -33.83 -7.78
N LYS A 15 -23.70 -33.84 -7.59
CA LYS A 15 -22.98 -32.75 -6.92
C LYS A 15 -22.98 -31.47 -7.74
N LEU A 16 -22.81 -31.55 -9.05
CA LEU A 16 -22.88 -30.39 -9.94
C LEU A 16 -24.29 -29.81 -9.98
N GLU A 17 -25.33 -30.64 -10.07
CA GLU A 17 -26.74 -30.19 -10.02
C GLU A 17 -27.02 -29.42 -8.72
N LYS A 18 -26.64 -29.96 -7.56
CA LYS A 18 -26.78 -29.25 -6.27
C LYS A 18 -26.02 -27.92 -6.23
N ARG A 19 -24.83 -27.86 -6.84
CA ARG A 19 -24.04 -26.61 -6.92
C ARG A 19 -24.68 -25.59 -7.83
N VAL A 20 -25.27 -26.02 -8.95
CA VAL A 20 -26.00 -25.14 -9.86
C VAL A 20 -27.26 -24.60 -9.19
N GLU A 21 -28.02 -25.42 -8.47
CA GLU A 21 -29.18 -24.98 -7.68
C GLU A 21 -28.78 -23.95 -6.60
N GLU A 22 -27.72 -24.24 -5.84
CA GLU A 22 -27.20 -23.33 -4.81
C GLU A 22 -26.75 -21.98 -5.40
N LEU A 23 -26.00 -22.01 -6.51
CA LEU A 23 -25.53 -20.80 -7.18
C LEU A 23 -26.69 -20.00 -7.78
N THR A 24 -27.70 -20.68 -8.33
CA THR A 24 -28.91 -20.05 -8.86
C THR A 24 -29.67 -19.35 -7.75
N TRP A 25 -29.84 -19.99 -6.59
CA TRP A 25 -30.48 -19.39 -5.43
C TRP A 25 -29.70 -18.20 -4.89
N ARG A 26 -28.38 -18.30 -4.75
CA ARG A 26 -27.52 -17.18 -4.31
C ARG A 26 -27.59 -16.00 -5.28
N LEU A 27 -27.59 -16.26 -6.59
CA LEU A 27 -27.71 -15.23 -7.60
C LEU A 27 -29.06 -14.51 -7.51
N ASP A 28 -30.13 -15.24 -7.25
CA ASP A 28 -31.47 -14.65 -7.11
C ASP A 28 -31.58 -13.75 -5.87
N VAL A 29 -31.03 -14.20 -4.73
CA VAL A 29 -30.96 -13.39 -3.50
C VAL A 29 -30.12 -12.13 -3.72
N GLU A 30 -28.95 -12.24 -4.35
CA GLU A 30 -28.09 -11.10 -4.67
C GLU A 30 -28.79 -10.10 -5.60
N LYS A 31 -29.57 -10.57 -6.59
CA LYS A 31 -30.38 -9.69 -7.45
C LYS A 31 -31.43 -8.92 -6.65
N HIS A 32 -32.17 -9.59 -5.77
CA HIS A 32 -33.16 -8.92 -4.93
C HIS A 32 -32.52 -7.88 -4.01
N LEU A 33 -31.38 -8.22 -3.37
CA LEU A 33 -30.64 -7.27 -2.54
C LEU A 33 -30.15 -6.04 -3.31
N ARG A 34 -29.72 -6.21 -4.57
CA ARG A 34 -29.33 -5.08 -5.43
C ARG A 34 -30.50 -4.16 -5.74
N VAL A 35 -31.67 -4.72 -6.05
CA VAL A 35 -32.89 -3.95 -6.30
C VAL A 35 -33.30 -3.18 -5.04
N ASP A 36 -33.31 -3.83 -3.87
CA ASP A 36 -33.66 -3.17 -2.60
C ASP A 36 -32.69 -2.02 -2.26
N LEU A 37 -31.39 -2.22 -2.51
CA LEU A 37 -30.38 -1.17 -2.33
C LEU A 37 -30.58 -0.01 -3.31
N GLU A 38 -30.96 -0.28 -4.55
CA GLU A 38 -31.22 0.76 -5.55
C GLU A 38 -32.48 1.56 -5.21
N VAL A 39 -33.54 0.90 -4.73
CA VAL A 39 -34.75 1.55 -4.20
C VAL A 39 -34.43 2.41 -2.98
N ALA A 40 -33.66 1.89 -2.02
CA ALA A 40 -33.27 2.65 -0.83
C ALA A 40 -32.43 3.90 -1.18
N LYS A 41 -31.47 3.77 -2.11
CA LYS A 41 -30.70 4.91 -2.63
C LYS A 41 -31.61 5.94 -3.30
N GLY A 42 -32.57 5.49 -4.12
CA GLY A 42 -33.55 6.38 -4.75
C GLY A 42 -34.35 7.17 -3.71
N GLN A 43 -34.80 6.52 -2.64
CA GLN A 43 -35.51 7.18 -1.54
C GLN A 43 -34.64 8.16 -0.75
N GLU A 44 -33.35 7.87 -0.57
CA GLU A 44 -32.43 8.80 0.09
C GLU A 44 -32.14 10.03 -0.78
N ILE A 45 -31.95 9.83 -2.09
CA ILE A 45 -31.78 10.91 -3.06
C ILE A 45 -32.99 11.84 -3.07
N THR A 46 -34.22 11.31 -3.08
CA THR A 46 -35.43 12.16 -3.07
C THR A 46 -35.58 12.93 -1.76
N LYS A 47 -35.23 12.34 -0.61
CA LYS A 47 -35.19 13.05 0.68
C LYS A 47 -34.16 14.17 0.68
N LEU A 48 -32.95 13.92 0.18
CA LEU A 48 -31.90 14.95 0.09
C LEU A 48 -32.29 16.07 -0.87
N GLN A 49 -32.90 15.74 -2.02
CA GLN A 49 -33.42 16.73 -2.96
C GLN A 49 -34.51 17.62 -2.32
N SER A 50 -35.45 17.01 -1.60
CA SER A 50 -36.50 17.76 -0.89
C SER A 50 -35.93 18.68 0.18
N ALA A 51 -34.95 18.22 0.97
CA ALA A 51 -34.33 19.04 2.02
C ALA A 51 -33.51 20.20 1.42
N LEU A 52 -32.84 19.98 0.28
CA LEU A 52 -32.11 21.01 -0.43
C LEU A 52 -33.06 22.09 -0.96
N GLN A 53 -34.20 21.68 -1.53
CA GLN A 53 -35.22 22.62 -2.01
C GLN A 53 -35.82 23.44 -0.86
N GLU A 54 -36.11 22.83 0.30
CA GLU A 54 -36.60 23.55 1.48
C GLU A 54 -35.57 24.56 2.01
N MET A 55 -34.28 24.22 2.00
CA MET A 55 -33.22 25.15 2.41
C MET A 55 -33.07 26.31 1.43
N GLN A 56 -33.21 26.06 0.12
CA GLN A 56 -33.19 27.08 -0.92
C GLN A 56 -34.35 28.06 -0.76
N GLU A 57 -35.56 27.55 -0.49
CA GLU A 57 -36.75 28.38 -0.25
C GLU A 57 -36.57 29.27 0.99
N LYS A 58 -36.03 28.73 2.10
CA LYS A 58 -35.71 29.52 3.30
C LYS A 58 -34.68 30.60 3.05
N LEU A 59 -33.70 30.35 2.18
CA LEU A 59 -32.68 31.33 1.80
C LEU A 59 -33.31 32.48 1.00
N GLU A 60 -34.19 32.16 0.05
CA GLU A 60 -34.94 33.14 -0.73
C GLU A 60 -35.88 33.98 0.15
N GLU A 61 -36.58 33.36 1.11
CA GLU A 61 -37.41 34.04 2.09
C GLU A 61 -36.59 35.01 2.97
N ALA A 62 -35.44 34.56 3.48
CA ALA A 62 -34.55 35.41 4.27
C ALA A 62 -33.99 36.59 3.46
N HIS A 63 -33.64 36.38 2.19
CA HIS A 63 -33.21 37.45 1.29
C HIS A 63 -34.33 38.47 1.05
N ALA A 64 -35.56 38.02 0.83
CA ALA A 64 -36.72 38.92 0.69
C ALA A 64 -36.98 39.73 1.97
N ALA A 65 -36.85 39.11 3.15
CA ALA A 65 -36.99 39.78 4.43
C ALA A 65 -35.94 40.90 4.62
N ILE A 66 -34.67 40.64 4.28
CA ILE A 66 -33.59 41.64 4.35
C ILE A 66 -33.88 42.83 3.42
N ILE A 67 -34.38 42.59 2.21
CA ILE A 67 -34.74 43.65 1.27
C ILE A 67 -35.87 44.50 1.86
N ASN A 68 -36.93 43.87 2.37
CA ASN A 68 -38.05 44.56 3.00
C ASN A 68 -37.61 45.38 4.23
N GLU A 69 -36.74 44.84 5.09
CA GLU A 69 -36.19 45.57 6.23
C GLU A 69 -35.39 46.80 5.77
N LYS A 70 -34.54 46.66 4.74
CA LYS A 70 -33.79 47.79 4.16
C LYS A 70 -34.70 48.88 3.61
N GLU A 71 -35.76 48.52 2.90
CA GLU A 71 -36.74 49.47 2.39
C GLU A 71 -37.52 50.15 3.51
N SER A 72 -37.94 49.40 4.53
CA SER A 72 -38.62 49.95 5.71
C SER A 72 -37.74 50.93 6.48
N ALA A 73 -36.44 50.64 6.64
CA ALA A 73 -35.47 51.51 7.28
C ALA A 73 -35.26 52.79 6.47
N LYS A 74 -35.21 52.69 5.14
CA LYS A 74 -35.13 53.85 4.25
C LYS A 74 -36.37 54.76 4.36
N LEU A 75 -37.57 54.17 4.38
CA LEU A 75 -38.82 54.92 4.55
C LEU A 75 -38.91 55.57 5.94
N ALA A 76 -38.44 54.91 6.99
CA ALA A 76 -38.39 55.48 8.34
C ALA A 76 -37.42 56.69 8.43
N ILE A 77 -36.31 56.66 7.68
CA ILE A 77 -35.38 57.78 7.56
C ILE A 77 -36.05 58.95 6.79
N GLU A 78 -36.79 58.65 5.71
CA GLU A 78 -37.44 59.67 4.89
C GLU A 78 -38.64 60.34 5.57
N GLN A 79 -39.42 59.58 6.35
CA GLN A 79 -40.58 60.07 7.12
C GLN A 79 -40.19 60.72 8.45
N ALA A 80 -38.91 60.64 8.86
CA ALA A 80 -38.44 61.35 10.03
C ALA A 80 -38.62 62.86 9.81
N PRO A 81 -39.34 63.57 10.69
CA PRO A 81 -39.63 64.99 10.49
C PRO A 81 -38.31 65.76 10.34
N PRO A 82 -38.23 66.73 9.41
CA PRO A 82 -37.05 67.56 9.26
C PRO A 82 -36.84 68.27 10.60
N LYS A 83 -35.76 67.93 11.30
CA LYS A 83 -35.32 68.65 12.48
C LYS A 83 -34.91 70.05 12.02
N ILE A 84 -35.85 71.00 12.03
CA ILE A 84 -35.54 72.41 12.21
C ILE A 84 -35.12 72.53 13.66
N VAL A 85 -33.85 72.24 13.90
CA VAL A 85 -33.12 72.70 15.07
C VAL A 85 -32.17 73.72 14.50
N GLU A 86 -32.27 74.96 14.97
CA GLU A 86 -31.20 75.95 14.88
C GLU A 86 -29.88 75.21 14.95
N VAL A 87 -29.06 75.32 13.91
CA VAL A 87 -27.76 74.64 13.77
C VAL A 87 -27.11 74.54 15.15
N PRO A 88 -27.19 73.37 15.83
CA PRO A 88 -26.27 73.12 16.90
C PRO A 88 -24.98 72.99 16.12
N VAL A 89 -24.03 73.87 16.41
CA VAL A 89 -22.64 73.73 16.00
C VAL A 89 -22.34 72.24 16.08
N VAL A 90 -22.28 71.58 14.91
CA VAL A 90 -21.87 70.20 14.83
C VAL A 90 -20.51 70.21 15.49
N ASP A 91 -20.32 69.44 16.57
CA ASP A 91 -19.03 69.37 17.25
C ASP A 91 -17.97 69.10 16.17
N ASN A 92 -17.26 70.16 15.77
CA ASN A 92 -16.38 70.14 14.59
C ASN A 92 -15.32 69.05 14.76
N ALA A 93 -14.97 68.78 16.02
CA ALA A 93 -14.11 67.69 16.48
C ALA A 93 -14.64 66.28 16.16
N LYS A 94 -15.96 66.02 16.25
CA LYS A 94 -16.53 64.70 15.95
C LYS A 94 -16.56 64.43 14.45
N VAL A 95 -16.81 65.48 13.65
CA VAL A 95 -16.72 65.40 12.20
C VAL A 95 -15.27 65.17 11.80
N GLU A 96 -14.31 65.94 12.32
CA GLU A 96 -12.88 65.73 12.07
C GLU A 96 -12.42 64.32 12.45
N LEU A 97 -12.89 63.77 13.58
CA LEU A 97 -12.59 62.39 13.99
C LEU A 97 -13.13 61.36 13.00
N LEU A 98 -14.41 61.47 12.61
CA LEU A 98 -15.02 60.56 11.63
C LEU A 98 -14.38 60.69 10.25
N THR A 99 -13.94 61.90 9.88
CA THR A 99 -13.25 62.15 8.61
C THR A 99 -11.87 61.48 8.63
N SER A 100 -11.13 61.62 9.72
CA SER A 100 -9.83 60.95 9.92
C SER A 100 -9.94 59.43 9.91
N GLN A 101 -10.99 58.88 10.56
CA GLN A 101 -11.25 57.44 10.56
C GLN A 101 -11.65 56.92 9.17
N ASN A 102 -12.40 57.70 8.39
CA ASN A 102 -12.73 57.32 7.02
C ASN A 102 -11.48 57.34 6.12
N GLU A 103 -10.59 58.32 6.28
CA GLU A 103 -9.30 58.35 5.58
C GLU A 103 -8.44 57.13 5.95
N GLU A 104 -8.35 56.78 7.25
CA GLU A 104 -7.62 55.59 7.71
C GLU A 104 -8.21 54.31 7.12
N LEU A 105 -9.54 54.13 7.16
CA LEU A 105 -10.22 53.00 6.54
C LEU A 105 -10.04 52.93 5.02
N GLU A 106 -10.02 54.08 4.34
CA GLU A 106 -9.71 54.13 2.90
C GLU A 106 -8.28 53.66 2.62
N THR A 107 -7.31 54.07 3.45
CA THR A 107 -5.93 53.57 3.31
C THR A 107 -5.84 52.07 3.53
N GLU A 108 -6.47 51.54 4.58
CA GLU A 108 -6.51 50.11 4.86
C GLU A 108 -7.16 49.33 3.71
N LEU A 109 -8.32 49.77 3.22
CA LEU A 109 -8.99 49.18 2.07
C LEU A 109 -8.12 49.18 0.81
N GLY A 110 -7.35 50.25 0.59
CA GLY A 110 -6.33 50.30 -0.48
C GLY A 110 -5.24 49.25 -0.32
N THR A 111 -4.73 49.06 0.91
CA THR A 111 -3.72 48.00 1.18
C THR A 111 -4.30 46.59 1.03
N PHE A 112 -5.55 46.37 1.41
CA PHE A 112 -6.21 45.07 1.22
C PHE A 112 -6.47 44.77 -0.26
N ARG A 113 -6.89 45.77 -1.04
CA ARG A 113 -7.09 45.63 -2.49
C ARG A 113 -5.81 45.23 -3.21
N THR A 114 -4.70 45.93 -2.93
CA THR A 114 -3.39 45.61 -3.52
C THR A 114 -2.90 44.21 -3.15
N LYS A 115 -3.07 43.79 -1.88
CA LYS A 115 -2.78 42.41 -1.45
C LYS A 115 -3.65 41.38 -2.17
N ALA A 116 -4.94 41.67 -2.38
CA ALA A 116 -5.84 40.79 -3.10
C ALA A 116 -5.40 40.60 -4.57
N GLU A 117 -5.06 41.68 -5.27
CA GLU A 117 -4.54 41.65 -6.64
C GLU A 117 -3.22 40.84 -6.75
N ASP A 118 -2.33 40.98 -5.78
CA ASP A 118 -1.07 40.21 -5.75
C ASP A 118 -1.30 38.72 -5.48
N LEU A 119 -2.28 38.36 -4.65
CA LEU A 119 -2.67 36.97 -4.45
C LEU A 119 -3.32 36.38 -5.70
N GLU A 120 -4.18 37.12 -6.40
CA GLU A 120 -4.77 36.69 -7.66
C GLU A 120 -3.70 36.40 -8.73
N LYS A 121 -2.68 37.27 -8.85
CA LYS A 121 -1.54 37.04 -9.75
C LYS A 121 -0.76 35.77 -9.39
N LYS A 122 -0.50 35.55 -8.09
CA LYS A 122 0.18 34.32 -7.63
C LYS A 122 -0.64 33.07 -7.91
N LEU A 123 -1.96 33.11 -7.70
CA LEU A 123 -2.85 32.00 -8.03
C LEU A 123 -2.86 31.70 -9.53
N PHE A 124 -2.85 32.73 -10.37
CA PHE A 124 -2.76 32.57 -11.82
C PHE A 124 -1.44 31.91 -12.24
N GLU A 125 -0.30 32.35 -11.68
CA GLU A 125 1.00 31.77 -11.99
C GLU A 125 1.11 30.32 -11.50
N ILE A 126 0.62 30.01 -10.30
CA ILE A 126 0.57 28.64 -9.76
C ILE A 126 -0.29 27.74 -10.66
N LYS A 127 -1.45 28.23 -11.10
CA LYS A 127 -2.32 27.49 -12.02
C LYS A 127 -1.62 27.19 -13.34
N LYS A 128 -0.95 28.18 -13.93
CA LYS A 128 -0.17 28.00 -15.16
C LYS A 128 0.96 26.97 -15.00
N GLN A 129 1.67 26.99 -13.87
CA GLN A 129 2.71 25.99 -13.57
C GLN A 129 2.11 24.59 -13.38
N SER A 130 0.96 24.49 -12.71
CA SER A 130 0.21 23.22 -12.57
C SER A 130 -0.21 22.65 -13.92
N ASP A 131 -0.73 23.49 -14.82
CA ASP A 131 -1.15 23.08 -16.16
C ASP A 131 0.05 22.60 -17.00
N GLU A 132 1.20 23.29 -16.87
CA GLU A 132 2.45 22.88 -17.53
C GLU A 132 2.96 21.52 -17.04
N LEU A 133 3.01 21.33 -15.71
CA LEU A 133 3.42 20.06 -15.12
C LEU A 133 2.50 18.90 -15.51
N SER A 134 1.19 19.16 -15.61
CA SER A 134 0.20 18.18 -16.09
C SER A 134 0.47 17.77 -17.53
N ARG A 135 0.77 18.74 -18.41
CA ARG A 135 1.12 18.49 -19.82
C ARG A 135 2.40 17.65 -19.95
N GLU A 136 3.44 17.97 -19.17
CA GLU A 136 4.66 17.15 -19.17
C GLU A 136 4.43 15.74 -18.64
N ALA A 137 3.56 15.57 -17.63
CA ALA A 137 3.20 14.26 -17.12
C ALA A 137 2.50 13.42 -18.20
N GLN A 138 1.56 14.02 -18.94
CA GLN A 138 0.89 13.37 -20.06
C GLN A 138 1.87 12.95 -21.16
N GLU A 139 2.87 13.77 -21.49
CA GLU A 139 3.90 13.40 -22.48
C GLU A 139 4.76 12.23 -22.00
N ARG A 140 5.10 12.18 -20.71
CA ARG A 140 5.84 11.05 -20.12
C ARG A 140 4.99 9.78 -20.13
N ASP A 141 3.69 9.87 -19.88
CA ASP A 141 2.77 8.73 -19.94
C ASP A 141 2.66 8.18 -21.36
N CYS A 142 2.57 9.04 -22.39
CA CYS A 142 2.63 8.60 -23.79
C CYS A 142 3.91 7.81 -24.09
N LYS A 143 5.07 8.28 -23.64
CA LYS A 143 6.36 7.58 -23.82
C LYS A 143 6.41 6.25 -23.06
N ILE A 144 5.79 6.17 -21.88
CA ILE A 144 5.69 4.91 -21.12
C ILE A 144 4.87 3.89 -21.90
N ASN A 145 3.73 4.30 -22.49
CA ASN A 145 2.89 3.42 -23.28
C ASN A 145 3.64 2.90 -24.52
N GLU A 146 4.36 3.77 -25.24
CA GLU A 146 5.20 3.36 -26.38
C GLU A 146 6.26 2.31 -25.98
N LEU A 147 6.92 2.49 -24.82
CA LEU A 147 7.89 1.53 -24.31
C LEU A 147 7.24 0.21 -23.87
N GLN A 148 6.04 0.26 -23.27
CA GLN A 148 5.29 -0.95 -22.91
C GLN A 148 4.90 -1.76 -24.15
N GLU A 149 4.45 -1.10 -25.23
CA GLU A 149 4.17 -1.77 -26.50
C GLU A 149 5.43 -2.42 -27.10
N MET A 150 6.57 -1.74 -27.02
CA MET A 150 7.85 -2.29 -27.48
C MET A 150 8.26 -3.53 -26.67
N ILE A 151 8.12 -3.49 -25.33
CA ILE A 151 8.40 -4.62 -24.45
C ILE A 151 7.48 -5.80 -24.79
N ALA A 152 6.17 -5.57 -24.92
CA ALA A 152 5.21 -6.63 -25.27
C ALA A 152 5.57 -7.30 -26.61
N ARG A 153 5.99 -6.52 -27.62
CA ARG A 153 6.47 -7.06 -28.90
C ARG A 153 7.77 -7.87 -28.76
N LEU A 154 8.67 -7.49 -27.86
CA LEU A 154 9.90 -8.25 -27.62
C LEU A 154 9.61 -9.55 -26.86
N GLU A 155 8.68 -9.53 -25.89
CA GLU A 155 8.24 -10.72 -25.16
C GLU A 155 7.59 -11.75 -26.08
N THR A 156 6.72 -11.33 -27.00
CA THR A 156 6.13 -12.24 -27.99
C THR A 156 7.18 -12.82 -28.93
N ASN A 157 8.14 -12.00 -29.39
CA ASN A 157 9.24 -12.48 -30.21
C ASN A 157 10.12 -13.49 -29.46
N LEU A 158 10.42 -13.26 -28.18
CA LEU A 158 11.17 -14.19 -27.34
C LEU A 158 10.42 -15.51 -27.15
N SER A 159 9.13 -15.47 -26.86
CA SER A 159 8.31 -16.68 -26.75
C SER A 159 8.29 -17.47 -28.07
N ASN A 160 8.21 -16.79 -29.21
CA ASN A 160 8.27 -17.42 -30.52
C ASN A 160 9.64 -18.10 -30.73
N MET A 161 10.73 -17.40 -30.46
CA MET A 161 12.10 -17.94 -30.57
C MET A 161 12.38 -19.10 -29.61
N GLU A 162 11.80 -19.07 -28.41
CA GLU A 162 11.91 -20.17 -27.44
C GLU A 162 11.16 -21.41 -27.93
N SER A 163 9.96 -21.23 -28.49
CA SER A 163 9.19 -22.32 -29.08
C SER A 163 9.92 -22.96 -30.28
N GLU A 164 10.52 -22.15 -31.15
CA GLU A 164 11.32 -22.63 -32.29
C GLU A 164 12.55 -23.40 -31.82
N ASN A 165 13.26 -22.89 -30.81
CA ASN A 165 14.37 -23.62 -30.18
C ASN A 165 13.93 -24.96 -29.58
N HIS A 166 12.73 -25.03 -28.99
CA HIS A 166 12.22 -26.26 -28.41
C HIS A 166 11.94 -27.31 -29.50
N VAL A 167 11.35 -26.88 -30.63
CA VAL A 167 11.13 -27.74 -31.81
C VAL A 167 12.45 -28.24 -32.38
N LEU A 168 13.45 -27.37 -32.55
CA LEU A 168 14.77 -27.76 -33.08
C LEU A 168 15.45 -28.80 -32.18
N ARG A 169 15.38 -28.63 -30.85
CA ARG A 169 15.90 -29.64 -29.90
C ARG A 169 15.16 -30.98 -30.03
N GLN A 170 13.84 -30.95 -30.18
CA GLN A 170 13.06 -32.16 -30.38
C GLN A 170 13.43 -32.88 -31.68
N GLN A 171 13.61 -32.14 -32.78
CA GLN A 171 14.05 -32.70 -34.06
C GLN A 171 15.44 -33.34 -33.97
N SER A 172 16.38 -32.70 -33.26
CA SER A 172 17.72 -33.27 -33.04
C SER A 172 17.68 -34.58 -32.25
N LEU A 173 16.79 -34.71 -31.26
CA LEU A 173 16.62 -35.94 -30.49
C LEU A 173 16.03 -37.07 -31.35
N LEU A 174 15.05 -36.76 -32.19
CA LEU A 174 14.47 -37.74 -33.12
C LEU A 174 15.51 -38.23 -34.14
N ALA A 175 16.30 -37.33 -34.71
CA ALA A 175 17.38 -37.69 -35.63
C ALA A 175 18.42 -38.62 -34.97
N SER A 176 18.80 -38.35 -33.71
CA SER A 176 19.71 -39.23 -32.97
C SER A 176 19.13 -40.62 -32.72
N ALA A 177 17.83 -40.72 -32.39
CA ALA A 177 17.17 -42.00 -32.16
C ALA A 177 17.07 -42.84 -33.45
N ASP A 178 16.85 -42.18 -34.59
CA ASP A 178 16.88 -42.83 -35.90
C ASP A 178 18.26 -43.35 -36.25
N ASP A 179 19.32 -42.61 -35.94
CA ASP A 179 20.70 -43.05 -36.17
C ASP A 179 21.09 -44.21 -35.23
N ASP A 180 20.67 -44.20 -33.96
CA ASP A 180 20.83 -45.34 -33.05
C ASP A 180 20.15 -46.61 -33.59
N ASN A 181 18.96 -46.47 -34.17
CA ASN A 181 18.23 -47.60 -34.76
C ASN A 181 18.93 -48.15 -36.01
N LYS A 182 19.45 -47.27 -36.89
CA LYS A 182 20.29 -47.68 -38.03
C LYS A 182 21.56 -48.39 -37.56
N THR A 183 22.20 -47.88 -36.52
CA THR A 183 23.43 -48.47 -35.95
C THR A 183 23.18 -49.90 -35.45
N LYS A 184 22.08 -50.13 -34.72
CA LYS A 184 21.68 -51.49 -34.29
C LYS A 184 21.37 -52.43 -35.46
N GLN A 185 20.78 -51.92 -36.53
CA GLN A 185 20.56 -52.71 -37.75
C GLN A 185 21.88 -53.10 -38.42
N ILE A 186 22.86 -52.18 -38.45
CA ILE A 186 24.20 -52.45 -38.98
C ILE A 186 24.88 -53.56 -38.17
N GLU A 187 24.91 -53.46 -36.83
CA GLU A 187 25.49 -54.49 -35.96
C GLU A 187 24.84 -55.87 -36.15
N SER A 188 23.52 -55.91 -36.36
CA SER A 188 22.78 -57.15 -36.63
C SER A 188 23.18 -57.77 -37.98
N LEU A 189 23.32 -56.95 -39.02
CA LEU A 189 23.78 -57.40 -40.34
C LEU A 189 25.23 -57.88 -40.29
N GLU A 190 26.11 -57.17 -39.58
CA GLU A 190 27.51 -57.56 -39.38
C GLU A 190 27.62 -58.91 -38.66
N SER A 191 26.84 -59.12 -37.60
CA SER A 191 26.77 -60.41 -36.90
C SER A 191 26.31 -61.54 -37.84
N LYS A 192 25.32 -61.28 -38.69
CA LYS A 192 24.82 -62.26 -39.67
C LYS A 192 25.85 -62.57 -40.74
N ILE A 193 26.62 -61.58 -41.19
CA ILE A 193 27.75 -61.77 -42.12
C ILE A 193 28.82 -62.64 -41.46
N ALA A 194 29.22 -62.35 -40.22
CA ALA A 194 30.21 -63.15 -39.49
C ALA A 194 29.79 -64.62 -39.35
N ILE A 195 28.50 -64.89 -39.10
CA ILE A 195 27.95 -66.25 -39.06
C ILE A 195 28.08 -66.93 -40.43
N LEU A 196 27.65 -66.27 -41.51
CA LEU A 196 27.72 -66.81 -42.88
C LEU A 196 29.16 -67.01 -43.36
N GLU A 197 30.09 -66.17 -42.94
CA GLU A 197 31.52 -66.32 -43.20
C GLU A 197 32.09 -67.53 -42.48
N SER A 198 31.71 -67.75 -41.22
CA SER A 198 32.10 -68.94 -40.46
C SER A 198 31.56 -70.24 -41.09
N GLU A 199 30.30 -70.21 -41.57
CA GLU A 199 29.67 -71.34 -42.27
C GLU A 199 30.38 -71.62 -43.60
N ASN A 200 30.71 -70.58 -44.37
CA ASN A 200 31.52 -70.71 -45.59
C ASN A 200 32.91 -71.29 -45.32
N GLN A 201 33.56 -70.91 -44.22
CA GLN A 201 34.86 -71.42 -43.84
C GLN A 201 34.80 -72.91 -43.48
N VAL A 202 33.74 -73.34 -42.80
CA VAL A 202 33.46 -74.76 -42.48
C VAL A 202 33.18 -75.56 -43.76
N LEU A 203 32.41 -75.02 -44.70
CA LEU A 203 32.16 -75.66 -46.00
C LEU A 203 33.45 -75.83 -46.82
N ARG A 204 34.40 -74.89 -46.70
CA ARG A 204 35.74 -74.99 -47.31
C ARG A 204 36.67 -75.99 -46.62
N SER A 205 36.35 -76.50 -45.43
CA SER A 205 37.21 -77.43 -44.68
C SER A 205 36.90 -78.92 -44.89
N ASN A 206 35.92 -79.29 -45.72
CA ASN A 206 35.67 -80.68 -46.12
C ASN A 206 36.47 -81.08 -47.38
N PRO A 207 37.17 -82.24 -47.42
CA PRO A 207 38.13 -82.53 -48.49
C PRO A 207 37.57 -83.36 -49.67
N ALA A 208 37.99 -83.02 -50.88
CA ALA A 208 38.25 -83.94 -52.01
C ALA A 208 39.40 -83.36 -52.87
N PRO A 209 40.20 -84.19 -53.58
CA PRO A 209 41.66 -84.07 -53.61
C PRO A 209 42.27 -83.15 -54.68
N ALA A 210 43.53 -82.82 -54.41
CA ALA A 210 44.47 -81.92 -55.07
C ALA A 210 44.67 -82.06 -56.60
N VAL A 211 45.04 -80.95 -57.25
CA VAL A 211 46.26 -80.86 -58.09
C VAL A 211 46.90 -79.47 -57.96
N GLN A 212 48.20 -79.51 -57.69
CA GLN A 212 49.17 -78.42 -57.57
C GLN A 212 49.55 -77.86 -58.96
N ALA A 213 49.74 -76.55 -59.09
CA ALA A 213 50.74 -76.00 -60.00
C ALA A 213 51.23 -74.63 -59.52
N VAL A 214 52.54 -74.58 -59.32
CA VAL A 214 53.39 -73.46 -58.90
C VAL A 214 53.60 -72.47 -60.05
N VAL A 215 53.59 -71.16 -59.80
CA VAL A 215 54.60 -70.14 -60.23
C VAL A 215 54.46 -68.89 -59.33
N ASN A 216 55.58 -68.37 -58.82
CA ASN A 216 55.79 -67.12 -58.06
C ASN A 216 56.70 -66.20 -58.94
N PRO A 217 57.07 -64.95 -58.57
CA PRO A 217 56.48 -63.95 -57.65
C PRO A 217 56.49 -62.50 -58.23
N GLU A 218 55.80 -61.51 -57.62
CA GLU A 218 56.33 -60.12 -57.57
C GLU A 218 55.69 -59.22 -56.48
N VAL A 219 56.58 -58.77 -55.58
CA VAL A 219 56.69 -57.53 -54.81
C VAL A 219 55.58 -56.46 -54.93
N ILE A 220 55.03 -56.01 -53.79
CA ILE A 220 55.06 -54.62 -53.24
C ILE A 220 54.48 -54.62 -51.79
N GLN A 221 55.08 -53.77 -50.97
CA GLN A 221 55.03 -53.64 -49.50
C GLN A 221 53.68 -53.29 -48.86
N PRO A 222 53.50 -53.59 -47.54
CA PRO A 222 52.41 -53.09 -46.72
C PRO A 222 52.85 -51.87 -45.88
N SER A 223 52.05 -50.81 -45.84
CA SER A 223 52.19 -49.73 -44.85
C SER A 223 51.21 -49.97 -43.70
N VAL A 224 51.76 -50.51 -42.61
CA VAL A 224 51.18 -50.58 -41.27
C VAL A 224 51.32 -49.21 -40.61
N MET A 225 50.27 -48.70 -39.97
CA MET A 225 50.42 -47.72 -38.90
C MET A 225 49.62 -48.18 -37.68
N LYS A 226 50.34 -48.78 -36.72
CA LYS A 226 49.88 -48.98 -35.36
C LYS A 226 50.31 -47.80 -34.51
N VAL A 227 49.39 -47.43 -33.63
CA VAL A 227 49.53 -46.65 -32.39
C VAL A 227 50.87 -46.91 -31.68
N LEU A 228 51.48 -45.84 -31.16
CA LEU A 228 52.29 -45.90 -29.95
C LEU A 228 52.24 -44.57 -29.18
N GLU A 229 52.24 -44.78 -27.88
CA GLU A 229 52.09 -43.90 -26.73
C GLU A 229 53.46 -43.43 -26.22
N ASN A 230 53.57 -42.17 -25.78
CA ASN A 230 54.28 -41.67 -24.57
C ASN A 230 54.87 -40.26 -24.70
N GLY A 231 54.53 -39.41 -23.71
CA GLY A 231 55.54 -38.91 -22.76
C GLY A 231 56.34 -37.62 -23.03
N HIS A 232 55.96 -36.58 -22.26
CA HIS A 232 56.83 -35.67 -21.48
C HIS A 232 57.48 -34.40 -22.06
N GLN A 233 56.99 -33.28 -21.49
CA GLN A 233 57.68 -32.19 -20.77
C GLN A 233 58.32 -30.97 -21.49
N LEU A 234 57.81 -29.82 -21.03
CA LEU A 234 58.48 -28.57 -20.62
C LEU A 234 58.88 -27.53 -21.69
N GLY A 235 58.30 -26.33 -21.54
CA GLY A 235 58.73 -25.10 -22.21
C GLY A 235 57.75 -23.95 -22.00
N GLU A 236 57.78 -23.31 -20.82
CA GLU A 236 57.29 -21.93 -20.66
C GLU A 236 58.07 -20.98 -21.61
N PRO A 237 57.49 -19.82 -21.98
CA PRO A 237 57.81 -18.64 -21.18
C PRO A 237 56.62 -17.69 -20.92
N LYS A 238 56.57 -17.26 -19.65
CA LYS A 238 56.39 -15.90 -19.13
C LYS A 238 55.13 -15.10 -19.43
N MET A 239 54.42 -14.87 -18.31
CA MET A 239 53.62 -13.70 -17.98
C MET A 239 54.29 -12.39 -18.42
N GLU A 240 53.52 -11.56 -19.10
CA GLU A 240 53.74 -10.13 -19.14
C GLU A 240 52.48 -9.42 -18.67
N ASP A 241 52.74 -8.53 -17.72
CA ASP A 241 51.84 -7.81 -16.85
C ASP A 241 51.03 -6.79 -17.65
N VAL A 242 49.75 -7.07 -17.89
CA VAL A 242 48.79 -6.04 -18.33
C VAL A 242 47.95 -5.68 -17.12
N VAL A 243 48.39 -4.61 -16.47
CA VAL A 243 47.69 -3.83 -15.47
C VAL A 243 46.26 -3.55 -15.94
N VAL A 244 45.30 -4.30 -15.40
CA VAL A 244 43.88 -3.94 -15.47
C VAL A 244 43.64 -2.87 -14.38
N PRO A 245 43.08 -1.70 -14.70
CA PRO A 245 43.01 -0.57 -13.76
C PRO A 245 42.09 -0.86 -12.56
N PRO A 246 42.34 -0.21 -11.40
CA PRO A 246 41.61 -0.48 -10.17
C PRO A 246 40.18 0.10 -10.23
N ILE A 247 39.24 -0.70 -9.73
CA ILE A 247 38.13 -0.28 -8.86
C ILE A 247 37.41 1.02 -9.29
N LYS A 248 36.53 0.95 -10.29
CA LYS A 248 35.47 1.96 -10.51
C LYS A 248 34.06 1.48 -10.12
N ASN A 249 33.91 0.21 -9.73
CA ASN A 249 32.62 -0.35 -9.34
C ASN A 249 32.33 -0.27 -7.83
N LEU A 250 33.35 -0.23 -6.96
CA LEU A 250 33.11 -0.03 -5.52
C LEU A 250 32.60 1.39 -5.23
N SER A 251 33.14 2.43 -5.87
CA SER A 251 32.68 3.81 -5.64
C SER A 251 31.24 4.04 -6.08
N LYS A 252 30.80 3.40 -7.19
CA LYS A 252 29.41 3.45 -7.65
C LYS A 252 28.48 2.66 -6.73
N GLN A 253 28.85 1.45 -6.29
CA GLN A 253 28.03 0.70 -5.34
C GLN A 253 27.96 1.39 -3.97
N GLN A 254 29.07 1.97 -3.50
CA GLN A 254 29.13 2.75 -2.28
C GLN A 254 28.27 4.01 -2.37
N SER A 255 28.33 4.76 -3.48
CA SER A 255 27.44 5.91 -3.72
C SER A 255 25.95 5.55 -3.78
N LEU A 256 25.60 4.33 -4.20
CA LEU A 256 24.21 3.86 -4.23
C LEU A 256 23.72 3.48 -2.83
N THR A 257 24.54 2.80 -2.03
CA THR A 257 24.23 2.51 -0.62
C THR A 257 24.21 3.76 0.24
N ASP A 258 25.10 4.72 -0.02
CA ASP A 258 25.17 6.01 0.68
C ASP A 258 23.92 6.85 0.37
N ARG A 259 23.50 6.90 -0.89
CA ARG A 259 22.26 7.57 -1.29
C ARG A 259 21.00 6.88 -0.75
N GLN A 260 21.01 5.56 -0.63
CA GLN A 260 19.93 4.83 0.06
C GLN A 260 19.89 5.14 1.56
N GLN A 261 21.05 5.23 2.19
CA GLN A 261 21.18 5.58 3.60
C GLN A 261 20.71 7.02 3.86
N GLU A 262 21.09 7.98 3.01
CA GLU A 262 20.61 9.37 3.06
C GLU A 262 19.09 9.44 2.91
N ASN A 263 18.52 8.69 1.95
CA ASN A 263 17.07 8.60 1.80
C ASN A 263 16.38 8.02 3.05
N HIS A 264 16.99 7.01 3.70
CA HIS A 264 16.49 6.49 4.97
C HIS A 264 16.57 7.56 6.08
N ASP A 265 17.65 8.34 6.13
CA ASP A 265 17.84 9.40 7.12
C ASP A 265 16.80 10.52 6.95
N ILE A 266 16.54 10.94 5.71
CA ILE A 266 15.48 11.90 5.38
C ILE A 266 14.11 11.36 5.78
N LEU A 267 13.84 10.06 5.53
CA LEU A 267 12.58 9.45 5.94
C LEU A 267 12.41 9.47 7.45
N ILE A 268 13.43 9.08 8.20
CA ILE A 268 13.40 9.08 9.67
C ILE A 268 13.21 10.50 10.21
N LYS A 269 13.90 11.49 9.63
CA LYS A 269 13.71 12.90 9.98
C LYS A 269 12.28 13.36 9.72
N SER A 270 11.71 13.01 8.57
CA SER A 270 10.31 13.34 8.23
C SER A 270 9.32 12.67 9.20
N LEU A 271 9.58 11.44 9.64
CA LEU A 271 8.74 10.75 10.62
C LEU A 271 8.78 11.43 11.99
N ALA A 272 9.93 11.98 12.38
CA ALA A 272 10.09 12.66 13.65
C ALA A 272 9.53 14.10 13.65
N GLU A 273 9.69 14.83 12.55
CA GLU A 273 9.41 16.27 12.46
C GLU A 273 8.05 16.59 11.83
N ASP A 274 7.53 15.76 10.91
CA ASP A 274 6.30 16.06 10.17
C ASP A 274 5.04 15.62 10.91
N ARG A 275 4.40 16.57 11.61
CA ARG A 275 3.13 16.33 12.32
C ARG A 275 1.87 16.68 11.50
N ARG A 276 2.01 16.87 10.19
CA ARG A 276 0.87 17.26 9.33
C ARG A 276 -0.11 16.12 9.12
N TYR A 277 -1.37 16.50 8.91
CA TYR A 277 -2.44 15.60 8.52
C TYR A 277 -2.87 15.88 7.08
N ASP A 278 -2.93 14.83 6.28
CA ASP A 278 -3.45 14.82 4.92
C ASP A 278 -4.73 13.96 4.91
N ASN A 279 -5.88 14.56 4.56
CA ASN A 279 -7.17 13.87 4.47
C ASN A 279 -7.53 13.00 5.70
N LYS A 280 -7.41 13.58 6.92
CA LYS A 280 -7.66 12.91 8.21
C LYS A 280 -6.69 11.78 8.56
N ARG A 281 -5.57 11.64 7.84
CA ARG A 281 -4.50 10.67 8.12
C ARG A 281 -3.17 11.38 8.38
N PRO A 282 -2.34 10.88 9.30
CA PRO A 282 -1.00 11.43 9.53
C PRO A 282 -0.15 11.31 8.26
N ALA A 283 0.33 12.44 7.73
CA ALA A 283 1.12 12.48 6.50
C ALA A 283 2.41 11.65 6.65
N ALA A 284 3.06 11.72 7.81
CA ALA A 284 4.23 10.91 8.15
C ALA A 284 3.99 9.39 7.97
N ALA A 285 2.83 8.88 8.42
CA ALA A 285 2.51 7.46 8.24
C ALA A 285 2.37 7.08 6.76
N CYS A 286 1.73 7.94 5.97
CA CYS A 286 1.57 7.74 4.53
C CYS A 286 2.92 7.80 3.79
N ILE A 287 3.80 8.74 4.15
CA ILE A 287 5.14 8.90 3.57
C ILE A 287 5.99 7.66 3.88
N VAL A 288 6.02 7.22 5.14
CA VAL A 288 6.72 5.99 5.54
C VAL A 288 6.21 4.79 4.77
N TYR A 289 4.89 4.60 4.72
CA TYR A 289 4.29 3.49 3.98
C TYR A 289 4.66 3.50 2.49
N LYS A 290 4.49 4.64 1.81
CA LYS A 290 4.82 4.79 0.39
C LYS A 290 6.31 4.56 0.11
N SER A 291 7.18 5.01 1.02
CA SER A 291 8.64 4.82 0.89
C SER A 291 9.03 3.35 1.03
N LEU A 292 8.45 2.64 2.02
CA LEU A 292 8.68 1.21 2.22
C LEU A 292 8.21 0.37 1.03
N LEU A 293 7.09 0.75 0.39
CA LEU A 293 6.62 0.15 -0.86
C LEU A 293 7.58 0.41 -2.00
N HIS A 294 7.95 1.68 -2.23
CA HIS A 294 8.84 2.06 -3.31
C HIS A 294 10.20 1.35 -3.23
N TRP A 295 10.73 1.14 -2.03
CA TRP A 295 11.96 0.38 -1.79
C TRP A 295 11.77 -1.13 -1.68
N HIS A 296 10.56 -1.65 -1.88
CA HIS A 296 10.24 -3.09 -1.78
C HIS A 296 10.70 -3.69 -0.44
N SER A 297 10.70 -2.90 0.64
CA SER A 297 11.26 -3.28 1.94
C SER A 297 10.52 -4.44 2.59
N PHE A 298 9.26 -4.69 2.19
CA PHE A 298 8.47 -5.81 2.69
C PHE A 298 8.91 -7.18 2.15
N GLU A 299 9.57 -7.20 1.00
CA GLU A 299 10.08 -8.41 0.34
C GLU A 299 11.58 -8.64 0.61
N ALA A 300 12.24 -7.70 1.30
CA ALA A 300 13.66 -7.77 1.59
C ALA A 300 13.96 -8.81 2.68
N GLU A 301 14.95 -9.69 2.44
CA GLU A 301 15.42 -10.66 3.44
C GLU A 301 16.16 -9.99 4.60
N LYS A 302 16.80 -8.85 4.34
CA LYS A 302 17.53 -8.04 5.33
C LYS A 302 17.26 -6.56 5.05
N THR A 303 16.81 -5.86 6.07
CA THR A 303 16.67 -4.40 6.05
C THR A 303 16.72 -3.85 7.47
N ASN A 304 17.34 -2.69 7.66
CA ASN A 304 17.42 -2.00 8.95
C ASN A 304 16.37 -0.88 9.08
N ILE A 305 15.66 -0.53 8.00
CA ILE A 305 14.74 0.61 7.99
C ILE A 305 13.60 0.43 8.99
N PHE A 306 13.10 -0.81 9.16
CA PHE A 306 12.07 -1.14 10.14
C PHE A 306 12.53 -0.87 11.57
N ASP A 307 13.73 -1.34 11.94
CA ASP A 307 14.27 -1.12 13.27
C ASP A 307 14.50 0.37 13.55
N ARG A 308 14.92 1.14 12.54
CA ARG A 308 15.10 2.60 12.64
C ARG A 308 13.78 3.34 12.83
N ILE A 309 12.74 2.98 12.06
CA ILE A 309 11.38 3.53 12.21
C ILE A 309 10.85 3.24 13.61
N ILE A 310 10.96 1.98 14.06
CA ILE A 310 10.52 1.56 15.40
C ILE A 310 11.29 2.30 16.49
N HIS A 311 12.61 2.45 16.34
CA HIS A 311 13.42 3.18 17.30
C HIS A 311 12.97 4.64 17.42
N THR A 312 12.69 5.29 16.29
CA THR A 312 12.20 6.69 16.25
C THR A 312 10.85 6.83 16.93
N ILE A 313 9.89 5.94 16.60
CA ILE A 313 8.58 5.91 17.26
C ILE A 313 8.75 5.68 18.76
N ARG A 314 9.63 4.75 19.17
CA ARG A 314 9.91 4.49 20.59
C ARG A 314 10.41 5.73 21.30
N SER A 315 11.45 6.38 20.77
CA SER A 315 12.05 7.56 21.39
C SER A 315 11.04 8.70 21.50
N SER A 316 10.21 8.91 20.47
CA SER A 316 9.23 9.99 20.46
C SER A 316 8.05 9.72 21.41
N VAL A 317 7.67 8.46 21.61
CA VAL A 317 6.62 8.07 22.56
C VAL A 317 7.12 8.13 24.00
N GLU A 318 8.39 7.77 24.24
CA GLU A 318 8.99 7.83 25.59
C GLU A 318 9.25 9.27 26.03
N ASN A 319 9.49 10.18 25.08
CA ASN A 319 9.65 11.62 25.33
C ASN A 319 8.33 12.41 25.26
N ALA A 320 7.18 11.75 25.04
CA ALA A 320 5.91 12.45 24.91
C ALA A 320 5.42 12.95 26.27
N GLU A 321 5.39 14.28 26.45
CA GLU A 321 4.97 14.92 27.71
C GLU A 321 3.49 15.28 27.69
N SER A 322 2.92 15.47 26.49
CA SER A 322 1.53 15.90 26.31
C SER A 322 0.60 14.77 25.85
N SER A 323 -0.66 14.82 26.29
CA SER A 323 -1.72 13.91 25.80
C SER A 323 -1.91 14.01 24.28
N GLY A 324 -1.69 15.20 23.71
CA GLY A 324 -1.75 15.46 22.27
C GLY A 324 -0.70 14.71 21.47
N GLU A 325 0.53 14.62 21.96
CA GLU A 325 1.61 13.88 21.30
C GLU A 325 1.36 12.38 21.31
N LEU A 326 0.87 11.83 22.42
CA LEU A 326 0.48 10.43 22.50
C LEU A 326 -0.67 10.12 21.54
N ALA A 327 -1.66 11.01 21.43
CA ALA A 327 -2.76 10.87 20.49
C ALA A 327 -2.31 10.93 19.01
N TYR A 328 -1.36 11.83 18.69
CA TYR A 328 -0.73 11.88 17.37
C TYR A 328 0.02 10.57 17.04
N TRP A 329 0.86 10.09 17.96
CA TRP A 329 1.61 8.84 17.75
C TRP A 329 0.70 7.63 17.69
N LEU A 330 -0.40 7.61 18.44
CA LEU A 330 -1.43 6.58 18.34
C LEU A 330 -2.07 6.58 16.95
N SER A 331 -2.43 7.75 16.43
CA SER A 331 -2.99 7.91 15.08
C SER A 331 -1.99 7.48 14.00
N THR A 332 -0.73 7.90 14.12
CA THR A 332 0.36 7.60 13.17
C THR A 332 0.69 6.11 13.12
N THR A 333 0.88 5.49 14.28
CA THR A 333 1.18 4.04 14.37
C THR A 333 -0.01 3.18 13.96
N SER A 334 -1.24 3.56 14.32
CA SER A 334 -2.44 2.83 13.91
C SER A 334 -2.68 2.91 12.40
N THR A 335 -2.48 4.09 11.80
CA THR A 335 -2.58 4.29 10.34
C THR A 335 -1.53 3.45 9.61
N LEU A 336 -0.29 3.46 10.07
CA LEU A 336 0.77 2.64 9.48
C LEU A 336 0.47 1.14 9.60
N LEU A 337 -0.01 0.69 10.77
CA LEU A 337 -0.40 -0.70 10.99
C LEU A 337 -1.56 -1.12 10.08
N TYR A 338 -2.58 -0.27 9.92
CA TYR A 338 -3.71 -0.50 9.03
C TYR A 338 -3.26 -0.66 7.58
N LEU A 339 -2.40 0.25 7.09
CA LEU A 339 -1.84 0.15 5.75
C LEU A 339 -1.07 -1.16 5.56
N LEU A 340 -0.22 -1.54 6.51
CA LEU A 340 0.51 -2.82 6.46
C LEU A 340 -0.41 -4.05 6.47
N GLN A 341 -1.51 -4.01 7.23
CA GLN A 341 -2.48 -5.11 7.26
C GLN A 341 -3.16 -5.32 5.90
N ASN A 342 -3.42 -4.23 5.17
CA ASN A 342 -4.04 -4.29 3.85
C ASN A 342 -3.07 -4.76 2.75
N THR A 343 -1.76 -4.57 2.95
CA THR A 343 -0.74 -4.89 1.94
C THR A 343 -0.15 -6.30 2.09
N LEU A 344 0.08 -6.74 3.34
CA LEU A 344 0.80 -7.99 3.62
C LEU A 344 -0.16 -9.17 3.66
N LYS A 345 0.12 -10.26 2.91
CA LYS A 345 -0.64 -11.51 2.99
C LYS A 345 -0.79 -11.94 4.45
N ALA A 346 -2.03 -12.10 4.90
CA ALA A 346 -2.28 -12.70 6.20
C ALA A 346 -1.75 -14.14 6.13
N SER A 347 -0.62 -14.40 6.78
CA SER A 347 -0.24 -15.76 7.13
C SER A 347 -1.24 -16.25 8.18
N SER A 348 -2.45 -16.60 7.73
CA SER A 348 -3.40 -17.30 8.55
C SER A 348 -2.88 -18.72 8.70
N SER A 349 -2.54 -19.05 9.94
CA SER A 349 -2.22 -20.39 10.38
C SER A 349 -3.38 -21.34 10.05
N SER A 350 -3.30 -21.98 8.88
CA SER A 350 -4.03 -23.20 8.58
C SER A 350 -3.34 -24.34 9.33
N THR A 351 -3.79 -24.61 10.55
CA THR A 351 -3.44 -25.85 11.26
C THR A 351 -4.07 -27.04 10.55
N LYS A 352 -3.31 -27.68 9.63
CA LYS A 352 -3.47 -29.11 9.29
C LYS A 352 -2.10 -29.73 9.01
N VAL A 353 -1.64 -30.50 10.00
CA VAL A 353 -0.80 -31.71 10.03
C VAL A 353 0.15 -31.99 8.84
N PRO A 354 1.44 -32.33 9.11
CA PRO A 354 2.43 -32.60 8.07
C PRO A 354 2.24 -34.00 7.50
N ASN A 355 2.17 -34.12 6.17
CA ASN A 355 2.50 -35.38 5.50
C ASN A 355 3.76 -35.20 4.67
N ARG A 356 4.77 -35.98 5.05
CA ARG A 356 6.02 -36.21 4.33
C ARG A 356 5.74 -36.47 2.85
N SER A 357 6.42 -35.74 1.97
CA SER A 357 7.20 -36.40 0.93
C SER A 357 8.44 -35.59 0.62
N ARG A 358 9.59 -36.24 0.82
CA ARG A 358 10.90 -35.86 0.34
C ARG A 358 10.89 -35.99 -1.19
N THR A 359 11.35 -34.97 -1.89
CA THR A 359 12.42 -35.11 -2.89
C THR A 359 12.97 -33.71 -3.14
N ALA A 360 14.20 -33.50 -2.65
CA ALA A 360 15.01 -32.35 -2.97
C ALA A 360 15.93 -32.75 -4.12
N THR A 361 15.81 -32.09 -5.25
CA THR A 361 16.87 -31.92 -6.25
C THR A 361 16.63 -30.61 -7.00
N GLY A 362 17.57 -29.67 -6.86
CA GLY A 362 17.84 -28.66 -7.89
C GLY A 362 17.16 -27.30 -7.77
N ASN A 363 17.60 -26.47 -6.82
CA ASN A 363 17.70 -25.03 -7.11
C ASN A 363 18.73 -24.87 -8.24
N LEU A 364 18.41 -24.10 -9.30
CA LEU A 364 19.42 -23.24 -9.98
C LEU A 364 18.91 -22.30 -11.11
N PHE A 365 17.66 -22.36 -11.62
CA PHE A 365 17.22 -21.38 -12.64
C PHE A 365 15.72 -21.03 -12.51
N ASN A 366 15.42 -19.88 -11.89
CA ASN A 366 14.31 -19.01 -12.30
C ASN A 366 14.40 -17.67 -11.56
N ARG A 367 15.39 -16.87 -11.96
CA ARG A 367 15.48 -15.44 -11.68
C ARG A 367 15.76 -14.74 -13.00
N MET A 368 14.74 -14.62 -13.84
CA MET A 368 14.70 -13.61 -14.89
C MET A 368 13.26 -13.50 -15.40
N VAL A 369 12.59 -12.42 -14.99
CA VAL A 369 11.64 -11.55 -15.71
C VAL A 369 10.91 -10.80 -14.59
N GLN A 370 11.55 -9.74 -14.11
CA GLN A 370 10.86 -8.59 -13.54
C GLN A 370 11.24 -7.44 -14.44
N ASN A 371 10.26 -6.89 -15.18
CA ASN A 371 10.12 -5.47 -15.48
C ASN A 371 9.07 -5.26 -16.58
N ALA A 372 7.83 -5.03 -16.17
CA ALA A 372 6.94 -4.10 -16.86
C ALA A 372 6.05 -3.43 -15.80
N ARG A 373 6.12 -2.11 -15.76
CA ARG A 373 5.46 -1.22 -14.80
C ARG A 373 3.94 -1.32 -14.97
N SER A 374 3.21 -1.48 -13.87
CA SER A 374 1.77 -1.26 -13.83
C SER A 374 1.49 0.09 -13.16
N SER A 375 0.96 0.99 -13.97
CA SER A 375 0.36 2.29 -13.64
C SER A 375 -0.63 2.20 -12.47
N SER A 376 -0.39 2.97 -11.41
CA SER A 376 -1.37 3.18 -10.34
C SER A 376 -2.40 4.23 -10.76
N SER A 377 -3.53 3.78 -11.31
CA SER A 377 -4.73 4.62 -11.44
C SER A 377 -5.79 4.12 -10.47
N GLY A 378 -6.30 5.04 -9.64
CA GLY A 378 -7.61 4.94 -8.99
C GLY A 378 -7.74 4.09 -7.74
N LEU A 379 -7.13 4.50 -6.61
CA LEU A 379 -7.62 4.07 -5.29
C LEU A 379 -8.88 4.88 -4.93
N GLY A 380 -10.04 4.33 -5.27
CA GLY A 380 -11.33 4.83 -4.80
C GLY A 380 -11.44 4.64 -3.29
N ILE A 381 -11.57 5.75 -2.56
CA ILE A 381 -11.78 5.79 -1.12
C ILE A 381 -13.27 5.58 -0.87
N SER A 382 -13.66 4.38 -0.43
CA SER A 382 -14.97 4.17 0.19
C SER A 382 -14.89 4.65 1.64
N ASN A 383 -15.70 5.67 1.94
CA ASN A 383 -15.83 6.28 3.24
C ASN A 383 -17.12 5.76 3.90
N GLY A 384 -17.00 5.22 5.11
CA GLY A 384 -18.08 5.14 6.10
C GLY A 384 -19.09 4.01 5.93
N TYR A 385 -18.89 2.90 6.65
CA TYR A 385 -19.84 2.36 7.63
C TYR A 385 -19.25 1.08 8.23
N SER A 386 -19.24 1.02 9.56
CA SER A 386 -18.79 -0.13 10.33
C SER A 386 -19.68 -1.34 10.06
N GLY A 387 -19.07 -2.49 9.78
CA GLY A 387 -19.72 -3.79 9.99
C GLY A 387 -19.93 -4.67 8.75
N MET A 388 -18.87 -4.97 7.99
CA MET A 388 -18.73 -6.30 7.39
C MET A 388 -17.31 -6.49 6.86
N VAL A 389 -16.66 -7.56 7.32
CA VAL A 389 -15.33 -8.00 6.88
C VAL A 389 -15.43 -8.46 5.41
N GLY A 390 -15.36 -7.49 4.50
CA GLY A 390 -15.20 -7.71 3.08
C GLY A 390 -13.74 -8.02 2.78
N ARG A 391 -13.48 -9.29 2.49
CA ARG A 391 -12.19 -9.83 2.07
C ARG A 391 -11.68 -9.06 0.84
N ALA A 392 -10.65 -8.23 1.03
CA ALA A 392 -9.94 -7.57 -0.07
C ALA A 392 -9.27 -8.62 -0.96
N ASP A 393 -9.24 -8.34 -2.27
CA ASP A 393 -8.67 -9.20 -3.31
C ASP A 393 -7.30 -9.77 -2.91
N THR A 394 -7.27 -11.06 -2.62
CA THR A 394 -6.05 -11.78 -2.20
C THR A 394 -5.03 -11.96 -3.33
N ALA A 395 -5.29 -11.39 -4.53
CA ALA A 395 -4.50 -11.59 -5.73
C ALA A 395 -3.29 -10.65 -5.85
N SER A 396 -3.29 -9.49 -5.18
CA SER A 396 -2.19 -8.49 -5.24
C SER A 396 -1.43 -8.31 -3.92
N MET A 397 -1.67 -9.16 -2.92
CA MET A 397 -1.01 -9.03 -1.62
C MET A 397 0.46 -9.46 -1.67
N ILE A 398 1.34 -8.64 -1.08
CA ILE A 398 2.79 -8.82 -1.06
C ILE A 398 3.17 -10.03 -0.17
N GLU A 399 4.08 -10.87 -0.65
CA GLU A 399 4.69 -11.95 0.15
C GLU A 399 5.73 -11.36 1.12
N ALA A 400 5.29 -11.05 2.33
CA ALA A 400 6.13 -10.43 3.35
C ALA A 400 7.25 -11.38 3.82
N LYS A 401 8.50 -10.92 3.84
CA LYS A 401 9.62 -11.63 4.49
C LYS A 401 9.61 -11.40 6.00
N TYR A 402 10.43 -12.19 6.72
CA TYR A 402 10.51 -12.17 8.18
C TYR A 402 10.66 -10.76 8.81
N PRO A 403 11.53 -9.86 8.29
CA PRO A 403 11.66 -8.50 8.85
C PRO A 403 10.34 -7.70 8.83
N ALA A 404 9.54 -7.84 7.77
CA ALA A 404 8.26 -7.15 7.63
C ALA A 404 7.20 -7.69 8.59
N VAL A 405 7.18 -9.02 8.80
CA VAL A 405 6.27 -9.65 9.78
C VAL A 405 6.61 -9.21 11.20
N ARG A 406 7.91 -9.16 11.55
CA ARG A 406 8.38 -8.68 12.85
C ARG A 406 8.05 -7.20 13.06
N PHE A 407 8.25 -6.37 12.03
CA PHE A 407 7.90 -4.95 12.05
C PHE A 407 6.41 -4.74 12.34
N LYS A 408 5.54 -5.50 11.68
CA LYS A 408 4.09 -5.48 11.94
C LYS A 408 3.77 -5.82 13.39
N GLN A 409 4.36 -6.88 13.94
CA GLN A 409 4.16 -7.28 15.34
C GLN A 409 4.62 -6.21 16.32
N GLN A 410 5.78 -5.60 16.06
CA GLN A 410 6.29 -4.50 16.87
C GLN A 410 5.34 -3.30 16.83
N LEU A 411 4.86 -2.90 15.65
CA LEU A 411 3.88 -1.82 15.53
C LEU A 411 2.59 -2.13 16.29
N THR A 412 2.07 -3.36 16.24
CA THR A 412 0.90 -3.76 17.04
C THR A 412 1.15 -3.57 18.54
N ALA A 413 2.29 -4.04 19.05
CA ALA A 413 2.64 -3.86 20.45
C ALA A 413 2.80 -2.38 20.85
N TYR A 414 3.28 -1.52 19.95
CA TYR A 414 3.35 -0.08 20.22
C TYR A 414 1.99 0.60 20.24
N VAL A 415 1.09 0.25 19.32
CA VAL A 415 -0.29 0.78 19.34
C VAL A 415 -0.95 0.44 20.69
N GLU A 416 -0.80 -0.80 21.15
CA GLU A 416 -1.29 -1.24 22.46
C GLU A 416 -0.62 -0.49 23.62
N LYS A 417 0.71 -0.28 23.56
CA LYS A 417 1.47 0.48 24.57
C LYS A 417 0.99 1.93 24.66
N ILE A 418 0.90 2.64 23.52
CA ILE A 418 0.49 4.05 23.46
C ILE A 418 -0.96 4.18 23.95
N TYR A 419 -1.86 3.30 23.50
CA TYR A 419 -3.24 3.28 23.97
C TYR A 419 -3.32 3.04 25.48
N GLY A 420 -2.52 2.10 26.00
CA GLY A 420 -2.41 1.84 27.43
C GLY A 420 -1.95 3.08 28.22
N MET A 421 -0.91 3.77 27.75
CA MET A 421 -0.41 5.01 28.36
C MET A 421 -1.49 6.10 28.40
N MET A 422 -2.21 6.32 27.30
CA MET A 422 -3.31 7.29 27.23
C MET A 422 -4.46 6.93 28.18
N ARG A 423 -4.88 5.66 28.17
CA ARG A 423 -5.93 5.15 29.06
C ARG A 423 -5.55 5.31 30.52
N ASP A 424 -4.32 4.98 30.89
CA ASP A 424 -3.85 5.07 32.27
C ASP A 424 -3.68 6.53 32.72
N SER A 425 -3.33 7.43 31.79
CA SER A 425 -3.37 8.88 32.04
C SER A 425 -4.78 9.37 32.35
N LEU A 426 -5.75 9.03 31.49
CA LEU A 426 -7.15 9.38 31.69
C LEU A 426 -7.70 8.81 33.00
N LYS A 427 -7.38 7.54 33.29
CA LYS A 427 -7.77 6.88 34.54
C LYS A 427 -7.23 7.62 35.76
N ARG A 428 -5.98 8.09 35.72
CA ARG A 428 -5.34 8.84 36.80
C ARG A 428 -6.01 10.21 37.02
N GLU A 429 -6.31 10.94 35.95
CA GLU A 429 -7.03 12.22 36.03
C GLU A 429 -8.45 12.06 36.59
N ILE A 430 -9.22 11.10 36.07
CA ILE A 430 -10.57 10.82 36.56
C ILE A 430 -10.52 10.34 38.02
N SER A 431 -9.56 9.48 38.40
CA SER A 431 -9.44 8.97 39.77
C SER A 431 -9.13 10.10 40.77
N ALA A 432 -8.33 11.08 40.38
CA ALA A 432 -8.07 12.27 41.20
C ALA A 432 -9.36 13.07 41.45
N ILE A 433 -10.16 13.31 40.40
CA ILE A 433 -11.42 14.03 40.52
C ILE A 433 -12.47 13.22 41.30
N LEU A 434 -12.53 11.90 41.09
CA LEU A 434 -13.42 11.00 41.84
C LEU A 434 -13.09 10.98 43.34
N THR A 435 -11.81 11.08 43.70
CA THR A 435 -11.40 11.19 45.11
C THR A 435 -11.97 12.46 45.74
N LEU A 436 -11.96 13.58 45.00
CA LEU A 436 -12.59 14.83 45.42
C LEU A 436 -14.12 14.70 45.52
N CYS A 437 -14.77 13.98 44.60
CA CYS A 437 -16.21 13.67 44.69
C CYS A 437 -16.57 12.88 45.95
N ILE A 438 -15.70 11.96 46.37
CA ILE A 438 -15.93 11.12 47.56
C ILE A 438 -15.70 11.91 48.85
N GLN A 439 -14.70 12.80 48.86
CA GLN A 439 -14.37 13.66 50.00
C GLN A 439 -15.31 14.86 50.15
N ALA A 440 -16.11 15.20 49.13
CA ALA A 440 -17.11 16.25 49.20
C ALA A 440 -18.04 16.02 50.42
N PRO A 441 -18.31 17.05 51.26
CA PRO A 441 -19.07 16.88 52.50
C PRO A 441 -20.44 16.30 52.19
N ARG A 442 -20.65 15.00 52.42
CA ARG A 442 -21.99 14.43 52.23
C ARG A 442 -22.90 15.08 53.26
N ALA A 443 -24.06 15.59 52.83
CA ALA A 443 -25.10 16.03 53.75
C ALA A 443 -25.42 14.86 54.69
N GLY A 444 -24.84 14.90 55.89
CA GLY A 444 -24.96 13.81 56.83
C GLY A 444 -26.43 13.56 57.13
N ARG A 445 -26.82 12.29 57.26
CA ARG A 445 -28.07 11.93 57.94
C ARG A 445 -27.93 12.32 59.43
N VAL A 446 -27.93 13.61 59.73
CA VAL A 446 -28.07 14.08 61.10
C VAL A 446 -29.57 14.05 61.36
N ARG A 447 -29.96 13.14 62.27
CA ARG A 447 -31.31 13.05 62.84
C ARG A 447 -31.82 14.46 63.14
N ALA A 448 -33.00 14.79 62.61
CA ALA A 448 -33.61 16.10 62.76
C ALA A 448 -33.78 16.45 64.25
N SER A 449 -32.81 17.18 64.81
CA SER A 449 -32.96 17.89 66.06
C SER A 449 -32.93 19.38 65.75
N ARG A 450 -34.14 19.89 65.51
CA ARG A 450 -34.62 21.24 65.76
C ARG A 450 -33.58 22.38 65.68
N GLY A 451 -33.56 23.02 64.51
CA GLY A 451 -33.23 24.44 64.35
C GLY A 451 -31.81 24.76 63.89
N SER A 452 -31.58 24.88 62.57
CA SER A 452 -30.55 25.79 62.06
C SER A 452 -30.66 26.02 60.54
N LEU A 453 -30.90 27.28 60.13
CA LEU A 453 -30.75 27.75 58.73
C LEU A 453 -29.35 27.46 58.16
N LYS A 454 -28.33 27.24 59.00
CA LYS A 454 -26.97 26.84 58.60
C LYS A 454 -26.92 25.43 57.99
N SER A 455 -27.82 24.51 58.38
CA SER A 455 -27.86 23.14 57.84
C SER A 455 -28.30 23.12 56.38
N ILE A 456 -29.27 23.96 56.00
CA ILE A 456 -29.78 24.03 54.63
C ILE A 456 -28.69 24.61 53.71
N HIS A 457 -28.03 25.70 54.11
CA HIS A 457 -26.88 26.26 53.37
C HIS A 457 -25.72 25.27 53.24
N SER A 458 -25.38 24.51 54.29
CA SER A 458 -24.30 23.51 54.23
C SER A 458 -24.61 22.36 53.25
N SER A 459 -25.87 21.92 53.19
CA SER A 459 -26.30 20.90 52.23
C SER A 459 -26.37 21.43 50.78
N ALA A 460 -26.74 22.70 50.58
CA ALA A 460 -26.72 23.34 49.26
C ALA A 460 -25.30 23.50 48.72
N LEU A 461 -24.37 23.95 49.57
CA LEU A 461 -22.94 24.07 49.25
C LEU A 461 -22.31 22.71 48.92
N SER A 462 -22.67 21.64 49.64
CA SER A 462 -22.17 20.29 49.33
C SER A 462 -22.68 19.73 48.00
N ARG A 463 -23.96 19.99 47.65
CA ARG A 463 -24.52 19.61 46.35
C ARG A 463 -23.89 20.41 45.22
N GLN A 464 -23.61 21.70 45.46
CA GLN A 464 -22.93 22.56 44.48
C GLN A 464 -21.48 22.12 44.25
N ALA A 465 -20.73 21.78 45.32
CA ALA A 465 -19.37 21.24 45.21
C ALA A 465 -19.33 19.90 44.45
N SER A 466 -20.23 18.97 44.75
CA SER A 466 -20.34 17.71 44.00
C SER A 466 -20.69 17.92 42.52
N SER A 467 -21.56 18.88 42.20
CA SER A 467 -21.91 19.24 40.82
C SER A 467 -20.68 19.73 40.03
N VAL A 468 -19.85 20.58 40.65
CA VAL A 468 -18.60 21.09 40.04
C VAL A 468 -17.62 19.94 39.76
N HIS A 469 -17.46 18.98 40.67
CA HIS A 469 -16.58 17.84 40.45
C HIS A 469 -17.07 16.94 39.29
N TRP A 470 -18.38 16.68 39.18
CA TRP A 470 -18.93 15.96 38.02
C TRP A 470 -18.74 16.71 36.71
N GLN A 471 -18.92 18.03 36.70
CA GLN A 471 -18.62 18.85 35.52
C GLN A 471 -17.14 18.77 35.14
N ASN A 472 -16.22 18.70 36.11
CA ASN A 472 -14.80 18.52 35.84
C ASN A 472 -14.47 17.16 35.23
N ILE A 473 -15.16 16.08 35.61
CA ILE A 473 -15.03 14.76 34.96
C ILE A 473 -15.48 14.85 33.50
N ILE A 474 -16.63 15.48 33.24
CA ILE A 474 -17.14 15.68 31.88
C ILE A 474 -16.14 16.50 31.05
N LYS A 475 -15.58 17.57 31.62
CA LYS A 475 -14.54 18.37 30.96
C LYS A 475 -13.28 17.56 30.64
N CYS A 476 -12.81 16.71 31.55
CA CYS A 476 -11.65 15.84 31.32
C CYS A 476 -11.91 14.84 30.18
N LEU A 477 -13.10 14.21 30.16
CA LEU A 477 -13.51 13.31 29.07
C LEU A 477 -13.62 14.05 27.73
N ASN A 478 -14.26 15.22 27.72
CA ASN A 478 -14.40 16.04 26.52
C ASN A 478 -13.03 16.52 26.02
N HIS A 479 -12.14 16.97 26.90
CA HIS A 479 -10.79 17.38 26.54
C HIS A 479 -9.97 16.23 25.94
N THR A 480 -10.12 15.01 26.48
CA THR A 480 -9.45 13.82 25.92
C THR A 480 -10.03 13.45 24.57
N LEU A 481 -11.36 13.52 24.41
CA LEU A 481 -12.04 13.29 23.14
C LEU A 481 -11.64 14.33 22.09
N GLU A 482 -11.61 15.60 22.45
CA GLU A 482 -11.11 16.70 21.64
C GLU A 482 -9.65 16.48 21.27
N THR A 483 -8.77 16.09 22.20
CA THR A 483 -7.37 15.81 21.89
C THR A 483 -7.21 14.67 20.88
N MET A 484 -8.02 13.61 21.00
CA MET A 484 -8.06 12.54 20.00
C MET A 484 -8.65 13.01 18.66
N ASN A 485 -9.57 13.99 18.68
CA ASN A 485 -10.23 14.53 17.51
C ASN A 485 -9.49 15.69 16.81
N SER A 486 -8.75 16.53 17.54
CA SER A 486 -7.99 17.68 17.04
C SER A 486 -6.75 17.24 16.28
N ASN A 487 -6.31 16.01 16.50
CA ASN A 487 -5.45 15.28 15.57
C ASN A 487 -6.12 15.06 14.19
N TYR A 488 -7.36 15.47 13.96
CA TYR A 488 -7.97 15.52 12.62
C TYR A 488 -8.14 16.96 12.10
N GLY A 489 -7.69 17.99 12.84
CA GLY A 489 -8.15 19.37 12.66
C GLY A 489 -7.08 20.46 12.77
N THR A 490 -5.82 20.20 12.37
CA THR A 490 -4.82 21.27 12.18
C THR A 490 -4.27 21.22 10.74
N SER A 491 -5.16 21.46 9.78
CA SER A 491 -4.84 21.93 8.43
C SER A 491 -5.86 23.02 8.08
N ASN A 492 -5.79 24.13 8.81
CA ASN A 492 -6.33 25.43 8.43
C ASN A 492 -5.66 26.42 9.38
N ASP A 493 -4.47 26.86 8.98
CA ASP A 493 -3.91 28.19 9.27
C ASP A 493 -2.47 28.21 8.69
N ASN A 494 -2.40 28.63 7.43
CA ASN A 494 -1.36 29.51 6.87
C ASN A 494 -1.67 29.84 5.41
#